data_AF-A0A6G7RS76-F1
#
_entry.id   AF-A0A6G7RS76-F1
#
_cell.length_a   1.000
_cell.length_b   1.000
_cell.length_c   1.000
_cell.angle_alpha   90.00
_cell.angle_beta   90.00
_cell.angle_gamma   90.00
#
_symmetry.space_group_name_H-M   'P 1'
#
loop_
_entity.id
_entity.type
_entity.pdbx_description
1 polymer ?
#
loop_
_entity_poly.entity_id
_entity_poly.type
_entity_poly.pdbx_seq_one_letter_code
_entity_poly.pdbx_strand_id
1 'polypeptide(L)' 'MNKRIFKIILLIIGLLLIVFGISNFVELNKIESVTNDSGLGGFAIWASAWILTILGIVLIGISSFIKNKK' A
#
# COMPACT_ATOMS: atom_id res chain seq x y z
N MET A 1 -4.05 -24.32 -5.73
CA MET A 1 -4.11 -23.05 -6.49
C MET A 1 -2.91 -22.97 -7.42
N ASN A 2 -3.09 -22.62 -8.70
CA ASN A 2 -1.98 -22.51 -9.65
C ASN A 2 -1.02 -21.39 -9.20
N LYS A 3 0.30 -21.68 -9.14
CA LYS A 3 1.34 -20.70 -8.73
C LYS A 3 1.30 -19.42 -9.56
N ARG A 4 0.93 -19.53 -10.84
CA ARG A 4 0.73 -18.39 -11.73
C ARG A 4 -0.43 -17.50 -11.28
N ILE A 5 -1.55 -18.10 -10.90
CA ILE A 5 -2.74 -17.38 -10.40
C ILE A 5 -2.41 -16.71 -9.06
N PHE A 6 -1.74 -17.43 -8.15
CA PHE A 6 -1.33 -16.87 -6.86
C PHE A 6 -0.39 -15.67 -7.03
N LYS A 7 0.58 -15.75 -7.95
CA LYS A 7 1.47 -14.64 -8.28
C LYS A 7 0.70 -13.40 -8.78
N ILE A 8 -0.27 -13.60 -9.68
CA ILE A 8 -1.10 -12.50 -10.21
C ILE A 8 -1.92 -11.87 -9.08
N ILE A 9 -2.53 -12.68 -8.22
CA ILE A 9 -3.32 -12.19 -7.07
C ILE A 9 -2.46 -11.34 -6.14
N LEU A 10 -1.27 -11.82 -5.76
CA LEU A 10 -0.35 -11.07 -4.90
C LEU A 10 0.06 -9.73 -5.53
N LEU A 11 0.32 -9.72 -6.84
CA LEU A 11 0.70 -8.52 -7.57
C LEU A 11 -0.44 -7.50 -7.62
N ILE A 12 -1.67 -7.95 -7.90
CA ILE A 12 -2.85 -7.08 -7.92
C ILE A 12 -3.13 -6.50 -6.52
N ILE A 13 -3.12 -7.34 -5.48
CA ILE A 13 -3.33 -6.89 -4.09
C ILE A 13 -2.24 -5.90 -3.70
N GLY A 14 -0.98 -6.18 -4.04
CA GLY A 14 0.14 -5.29 -3.74
C GLY A 14 -0.01 -3.92 -4.41
N LEU A 15 -0.41 -3.88 -5.68
CA LEU A 15 -0.68 -2.62 -6.40
C LEU A 15 -1.84 -1.85 -5.76
N LEU A 16 -2.93 -2.52 -5.41
CA LEU A 16 -4.09 -1.88 -4.77
C LEU A 16 -3.71 -1.25 -3.41
N LEU A 17 -2.89 -1.93 -2.62
CA LEU A 17 -2.41 -1.39 -1.33
C LEU A 17 -1.51 -0.17 -1.52
N ILE A 18 -0.67 -0.15 -2.55
CA ILE A 18 0.15 1.03 -2.87
C ILE A 18 -0.75 2.21 -3.27
N VAL A 19 -1.73 1.97 -4.15
CA VAL A 19 -2.70 3.02 -4.56
C VAL A 19 -3.46 3.57 -3.36
N PHE A 20 -3.92 2.69 -2.47
CA PHE A 20 -4.63 3.09 -1.26
C PHE A 20 -3.73 3.88 -0.29
N GLY A 21 -2.49 3.42 -0.07
CA GLY A 21 -1.51 4.15 0.75
C GLY A 21 -1.18 5.55 0.19
N ILE A 22 -0.97 5.67 -1.13
CA ILE A 22 -0.76 6.97 -1.80
C ILE A 22 -1.98 7.88 -1.63
N SER A 23 -3.18 7.32 -1.72
CA SER A 23 -4.42 8.08 -1.57
C SER A 23 -4.54 8.69 -0.16
N ASN A 24 -4.13 7.93 0.88
CA ASN A 24 -4.09 8.43 2.26
C ASN A 24 -3.06 9.58 2.44
N PHE A 25 -1.93 9.57 1.73
CA PHE A 25 -1.00 10.73 1.75
C PHE A 25 -1.63 11.99 1.12
N VAL A 26 -2.40 11.82 0.04
CA VAL A 26 -3.10 12.94 -0.60
C VAL A 26 -4.18 13.49 0.34
N GLU A 27 -4.90 12.62 1.04
CA GLU A 27 -5.91 13.02 2.02
C GLU A 27 -5.28 13.73 3.22
N LEU A 28 -4.16 13.23 3.75
CA LEU A 28 -3.39 13.89 4.79
C LEU A 28 -3.01 15.32 4.41
N ASN A 29 -2.46 15.52 3.22
CA ASN A 29 -2.08 16.86 2.73
C ASN A 29 -3.29 17.81 2.64
N LYS A 30 -4.47 17.29 2.30
CA LYS A 30 -5.72 18.09 2.29
C LYS A 30 -6.16 18.44 3.71
N ILE A 31 -6.06 17.51 4.65
CA ILE A 31 -6.45 17.74 6.05
C ILE A 31 -5.51 18.77 6.68
N GLU A 32 -4.20 18.60 6.54
CA GLU A 32 -3.20 19.52 7.09
C GLU A 32 -3.35 20.93 6.50
N SER A 33 -3.62 21.06 5.19
CA SER A 33 -3.81 22.37 4.56
C SER A 33 -5.10 23.10 4.96
N VAL A 34 -6.15 22.38 5.37
CA VAL A 34 -7.45 22.98 5.76
C VAL A 34 -7.55 23.22 7.26
N THR A 35 -7.00 22.33 8.08
CA THR A 35 -7.18 22.35 9.54
C THR A 35 -6.00 22.93 10.30
N ASN A 36 -4.82 23.04 9.69
CA ASN A 36 -3.58 23.50 10.32
C ASN A 36 -3.23 22.73 11.62
N ASP A 37 -3.78 21.53 11.76
CA ASP A 37 -3.74 20.73 12.98
C ASP A 37 -2.94 19.46 12.70
N SER A 38 -1.66 19.47 13.05
CA SER A 38 -0.77 18.31 12.91
C SER A 38 -1.01 17.25 14.01
N GLY A 39 -2.24 17.17 14.52
CA GLY A 39 -2.61 16.36 15.68
C GLY A 39 -2.48 14.86 15.45
N LEU A 40 -2.82 14.08 16.48
CA LEU A 40 -2.73 12.61 16.49
C LEU A 40 -3.48 11.93 15.32
N GLY A 41 -4.54 12.57 14.79
CA GLY A 41 -5.27 12.11 13.62
C GLY A 41 -4.43 12.14 12.33
N GLY A 42 -3.67 13.22 12.10
CA GLY A 42 -2.76 13.32 10.96
C GLY A 42 -1.63 12.29 11.04
N PHE A 43 -1.07 12.10 12.23
CA PHE A 43 -0.06 11.06 12.46
C PHE A 43 -0.58 9.65 12.18
N ALA A 44 -1.82 9.33 12.59
CA ALA A 44 -2.44 8.04 12.32
C ALA A 44 -2.63 7.80 10.80
N ILE A 45 -3.11 8.80 10.06
CA ILE A 45 -3.27 8.72 8.61
C ILE A 45 -1.91 8.55 7.94
N TRP A 46 -0.91 9.35 8.32
CA TRP A 46 0.46 9.25 7.82
C TRP A 46 1.07 7.84 8.04
N ALA A 47 0.95 7.31 9.26
CA ALA A 47 1.48 6.00 9.60
C ALA A 47 0.74 4.90 8.82
N SER A 48 -0.59 4.99 8.71
CA SER A 48 -1.39 4.05 7.93
C SER A 48 -0.98 4.04 6.45
N ALA A 49 -0.72 5.21 5.87
CA ALA A 49 -0.31 5.38 4.49
C ALA A 49 1.02 4.65 4.22
N TRP A 50 2.02 4.87 5.08
CA TRP A 50 3.30 4.16 4.98
C TRP A 50 3.17 2.65 5.14
N ILE A 51 2.40 2.18 6.13
CA ILE A 51 2.20 0.75 6.37
C ILE A 51 1.59 0.08 5.13
N LEU A 52 0.55 0.68 4.55
CA LEU A 52 -0.11 0.17 3.35
C LEU A 52 0.84 0.13 2.15
N THR A 53 1.59 1.20 1.92
CA THR A 53 2.56 1.27 0.82
C THR A 53 3.67 0.22 0.98
N ILE A 54 4.25 0.09 2.18
CA ILE A 54 5.29 -0.91 2.46
C ILE A 54 4.75 -2.32 2.28
N LEU A 55 3.56 -2.62 2.82
CA LEU A 55 2.93 -3.93 2.68
C LEU A 55 2.68 -4.27 1.20
N GLY A 56 2.24 -3.30 0.41
CA GLY A 56 2.05 -3.48 -1.03
C GLY A 56 3.36 -3.79 -1.76
N ILE A 57 4.45 -3.07 -1.46
CA ILE A 57 5.79 -3.34 -2.01
C ILE A 57 6.26 -4.75 -1.63
N VAL A 58 6.08 -5.16 -0.38
CA VAL A 58 6.43 -6.51 0.11
C VAL A 58 5.68 -7.58 -0.67
N LEU A 59 4.37 -7.42 -0.89
CA LEU A 59 3.58 -8.38 -1.65
C LEU A 59 4.00 -8.49 -3.12
N ILE A 60 4.32 -7.36 -3.76
CA ILE A 60 4.89 -7.35 -5.12
C ILE A 60 6.26 -8.06 -5.13
N GLY A 61 7.10 -7.81 -4.13
CA GLY A 61 8.38 -8.50 -3.95
C GLY A 61 8.20 -10.01 -3.84
N ILE A 62 7.34 -10.48 -2.93
CA ILE A 62 7.00 -11.90 -2.76
C ILE A 62 6.49 -12.49 -4.07
N SER A 63 5.60 -11.79 -4.78
CA SER A 63 5.09 -12.24 -6.08
C SER A 63 6.22 -12.47 -7.11
N SER A 64 7.28 -11.66 -7.05
CA SER A 64 8.44 -11.76 -7.93
C SER A 64 9.33 -12.95 -7.59
N PHE A 65 9.46 -13.30 -6.31
CA PHE A 65 10.23 -14.47 -5.84
C PHE A 65 9.56 -15.82 -6.13
N ILE A 66 8.25 -15.85 -6.40
CA ILE A 66 7.56 -17.08 -6.78
C ILE A 66 8.03 -17.52 -8.17
N LYS A 67 8.89 -18.55 -8.18
CA LYS A 67 9.38 -19.18 -9.40
C LYS A 67 8.24 -19.90 -10.14
N ASN A 68 8.06 -19.57 -11.41
CA ASN A 68 7.29 -20.42 -12.31
C ASN A 68 8.11 -21.70 -12.54
N LYS A 69 7.66 -22.83 -11.98
CA LYS A 69 8.07 -24.12 -12.55
C LYS A 69 7.40 -24.18 -13.93
N LYS A 70 8.21 -24.15 -14.99
CA LYS A 70 7.78 -24.49 -16.35
C LYS A 70 7.24 -25.91 -16.36
#